data_AF-H9C941-F1
#
_entry.id   AF-H9C941-F1
#
_cell.length_a   1.000
_cell.length_b   1.000
_cell.length_c   1.000
_cell.angle_alpha   90.00
_cell.angle_beta   90.00
_cell.angle_gamma   90.00
#
_symmetry.space_group_name_H-M   'P 1'
#
loop_
_entity.id
_entity.type
_entity.pdbx_description
1 polymer ?
#
loop_
_entity_poly.entity_id
_entity_poly.type
_entity_poly.pdbx_seq_one_letter_code
_entity_poly.pdbx_strand_id
1 'polypeptide(L)'
;MEKPDVDSIEGLSPAISIDQKTTSKNPRSTIGTVTEINDYLRLLYARVGTPYCINGHGAITASSVEQIVNQVLELPERTRMQVLAPIIRRKKGQHKTIFEKVQKDGYVRVRVDGDIYEVSEVPELEKSKMHNIEIVVDRLINKEGIRSRLFDSVEAALRLADGYVVIDTMDGNELLFSEHYSCPVCGFT
;
A
#
# COMPACT_ATOMS: atom_id res chain seq x y z
N MET A 1 -63.00 -28.57 -5.80
CA MET A 1 -62.60 -28.22 -7.16
C MET A 1 -62.26 -29.53 -7.86
N GLU A 2 -63.06 -29.93 -8.86
CA GLU A 2 -62.84 -31.19 -9.58
C GLU A 2 -61.51 -31.14 -10.34
N LYS A 3 -60.76 -32.25 -10.29
CA LYS A 3 -59.51 -32.38 -11.05
C LYS A 3 -59.85 -32.47 -12.55
N PRO A 4 -59.14 -31.74 -13.42
CA PRO A 4 -59.30 -31.90 -14.86
C PRO A 4 -58.85 -33.30 -15.31
N ASP A 5 -59.61 -33.90 -16.23
CA ASP A 5 -59.36 -35.22 -16.81
C ASP A 5 -58.37 -35.11 -17.98
N VAL A 6 -57.08 -35.02 -17.66
CA VAL A 6 -55.99 -34.86 -18.64
C VAL A 6 -54.80 -35.74 -18.28
N ASP A 7 -54.16 -36.34 -19.30
CA ASP A 7 -53.04 -37.28 -19.14
C ASP A 7 -51.70 -36.59 -18.82
N SER A 8 -51.49 -35.37 -19.34
CA SER A 8 -50.35 -34.53 -19.00
C SER A 8 -50.67 -33.05 -19.20
N ILE A 9 -50.00 -32.19 -18.44
CA ILE A 9 -50.02 -30.74 -18.64
C ILE A 9 -48.59 -30.28 -18.84
N GLU A 10 -48.29 -29.82 -20.05
CA GLU A 10 -46.99 -29.29 -20.44
C GLU A 10 -47.13 -27.80 -20.79
N GLY A 11 -46.02 -27.04 -20.72
CA GLY A 11 -46.02 -25.61 -21.06
C GLY A 11 -46.52 -24.67 -19.97
N LEU A 12 -46.71 -25.14 -18.73
CA LEU A 12 -46.95 -24.24 -17.60
C LEU A 12 -45.72 -23.38 -17.34
N SER A 13 -45.92 -22.07 -17.34
CA SER A 13 -44.88 -21.14 -16.88
C SER A 13 -44.65 -21.32 -15.38
N PRO A 14 -43.41 -21.18 -14.89
CA PRO A 14 -43.12 -21.26 -13.47
C PRO A 14 -43.96 -20.24 -12.70
N ALA A 15 -44.70 -20.70 -11.69
CA ALA A 15 -45.50 -19.83 -10.83
C ALA A 15 -44.65 -19.26 -9.69
N ILE A 16 -44.79 -17.96 -9.42
CA ILE A 16 -44.19 -17.26 -8.28
C ILE A 16 -45.32 -16.74 -7.41
N SER A 17 -45.36 -17.11 -6.12
CA SER A 17 -46.29 -16.53 -5.16
C SER A 17 -45.66 -15.32 -4.48
N ILE A 18 -46.39 -14.21 -4.43
CA ILE A 18 -46.00 -13.00 -3.70
C ILE A 18 -47.02 -12.81 -2.58
N ASP A 19 -46.71 -13.35 -1.40
CA ASP A 19 -47.53 -13.22 -0.19
C ASP A 19 -46.84 -12.33 0.83
N GLN A 20 -47.62 -11.62 1.65
CA GLN A 20 -47.11 -10.87 2.80
C GLN A 20 -46.79 -11.83 3.96
N LYS A 21 -45.84 -12.75 3.78
CA LYS A 21 -45.33 -13.58 4.89
C LYS A 21 -44.51 -12.72 5.85
N THR A 22 -44.73 -12.94 7.15
CA THR A 22 -44.02 -12.27 8.25
C THR A 22 -42.51 -12.31 8.02
N THR A 23 -41.89 -11.13 8.02
CA THR A 23 -40.46 -10.95 7.79
C THR A 23 -39.62 -11.77 8.77
N SER A 24 -38.53 -12.36 8.27
CA SER A 24 -37.53 -13.04 9.08
C SER A 24 -37.02 -12.10 10.18
N LYS A 25 -37.20 -12.48 11.46
CA LYS A 25 -36.74 -11.71 12.64
C LYS A 25 -35.23 -11.87 12.90
N ASN A 26 -34.42 -12.01 11.84
CA ASN A 26 -32.98 -12.08 12.02
C ASN A 26 -32.43 -10.66 12.25
N PRO A 27 -31.86 -10.35 13.42
CA PRO A 27 -31.36 -9.00 13.73
C PRO A 27 -30.19 -8.56 12.84
N ARG A 28 -29.56 -9.48 12.09
CA ARG A 28 -28.50 -9.17 11.12
C ARG A 28 -29.04 -8.90 9.71
N SER A 29 -30.32 -9.15 9.46
CA SER A 29 -30.95 -8.89 8.16
C SER A 29 -31.45 -7.46 8.11
N THR A 30 -31.09 -6.76 7.03
CA THR A 30 -31.50 -5.38 6.76
C THR A 30 -32.23 -5.32 5.41
N ILE A 31 -32.88 -4.19 5.12
CA ILE A 31 -33.45 -3.96 3.79
C ILE A 31 -32.39 -4.15 2.70
N GLY A 32 -31.17 -3.68 2.94
CA GLY A 32 -30.06 -3.80 1.99
C GLY A 32 -29.61 -5.23 1.72
N THR A 33 -29.74 -6.14 2.68
CA THR A 33 -29.42 -7.57 2.46
C THR A 33 -30.58 -8.33 1.82
N VAL A 34 -31.84 -7.97 2.11
CA VAL A 34 -33.02 -8.62 1.49
C VAL A 34 -33.16 -8.23 0.02
N THR A 35 -32.79 -7.00 -0.33
CA THR A 35 -32.85 -6.47 -1.69
C THR A 35 -31.56 -6.65 -2.48
N GLU A 36 -30.54 -7.28 -1.89
CA GLU A 36 -29.18 -7.44 -2.43
C GLU A 36 -28.44 -6.12 -2.74
N ILE A 37 -29.03 -4.95 -2.45
CA ILE A 37 -28.42 -3.63 -2.63
C ILE A 37 -27.07 -3.55 -1.90
N ASN A 38 -26.96 -4.16 -0.72
CA ASN A 38 -25.70 -4.17 0.03
C ASN A 38 -24.58 -4.89 -0.75
N ASP A 39 -24.89 -5.93 -1.51
CA ASP A 39 -23.89 -6.66 -2.30
C ASP A 39 -23.40 -5.81 -3.49
N TYR A 40 -24.30 -5.06 -4.12
CA TYR A 40 -23.91 -4.06 -5.13
C TYR A 40 -23.08 -2.93 -4.54
N LEU A 41 -23.44 -2.42 -3.36
CA LEU A 41 -22.64 -1.39 -2.68
C LEU A 41 -21.24 -1.92 -2.33
N ARG A 42 -21.12 -3.17 -1.85
CA ARG A 42 -19.81 -3.79 -1.59
C ARG A 42 -18.97 -3.89 -2.85
N LEU A 43 -19.56 -4.29 -3.98
CA LEU A 43 -18.85 -4.30 -5.26
C LEU A 43 -18.44 -2.90 -5.72
N LEU A 44 -19.30 -1.90 -5.56
CA LEU A 44 -19.01 -0.51 -5.89
C LEU A 44 -17.81 0.01 -5.09
N TYR A 45 -17.86 -0.10 -3.76
CA TYR A 45 -16.76 0.33 -2.89
C TYR A 45 -15.47 -0.45 -3.15
N ALA A 46 -15.54 -1.74 -3.47
CA ALA A 46 -14.35 -2.54 -3.79
C ALA A 46 -13.71 -2.14 -5.13
N ARG A 47 -14.50 -1.68 -6.11
CA ARG A 47 -13.98 -1.36 -7.46
C ARG A 47 -13.52 0.09 -7.62
N VAL A 48 -14.22 1.04 -7.02
CA VAL A 48 -13.95 2.49 -7.21
C VAL A 48 -13.72 3.24 -5.90
N GLY A 49 -13.82 2.57 -4.76
CA GLY A 49 -13.53 3.19 -3.48
C GLY A 49 -12.03 3.49 -3.34
N THR A 50 -11.70 4.73 -3.00
CA THR A 50 -10.34 5.12 -2.62
C THR A 50 -10.21 4.96 -1.09
N PRO A 51 -9.36 4.05 -0.58
CA PRO A 51 -9.13 3.94 0.85
C PRO A 51 -8.35 5.16 1.34
N TYR A 52 -8.66 5.64 2.55
CA TYR A 52 -7.98 6.76 3.20
C TYR A 52 -7.40 6.32 4.54
N CYS A 53 -6.26 6.90 4.90
CA CYS A 53 -5.64 6.67 6.19
C CYS A 53 -6.48 7.31 7.30
N ILE A 54 -6.84 6.52 8.32
CA ILE A 54 -7.59 6.99 9.50
C ILE A 54 -6.84 8.06 10.31
N ASN A 55 -5.52 8.12 10.18
CA ASN A 55 -4.66 9.10 10.85
C ASN A 55 -4.51 10.42 10.04
N GLY A 56 -5.22 10.57 8.91
CA GLY A 56 -5.22 11.80 8.14
C GLY A 56 -4.07 11.96 7.13
N HIS A 57 -3.31 10.90 6.83
CA HIS A 57 -2.19 10.95 5.86
C HIS A 57 -2.62 10.90 4.38
N GLY A 58 -3.92 10.98 4.09
CA GLY A 58 -4.44 10.98 2.71
C GLY A 58 -4.83 9.60 2.18
N ALA A 59 -4.91 9.51 0.85
CA ALA A 59 -5.33 8.30 0.14
C ALA A 59 -4.27 7.21 0.22
N ILE A 60 -4.70 5.96 0.39
CA ILE A 60 -3.86 4.77 0.36
C ILE A 60 -3.86 4.23 -1.07
N THR A 61 -2.68 4.16 -1.67
CA THR A 61 -2.50 3.65 -3.03
C THR A 61 -1.40 2.61 -3.03
N ALA A 62 -1.69 1.44 -3.56
CA ALA A 62 -0.65 0.49 -3.96
C ALA A 62 -0.14 0.89 -5.34
N SER A 63 1.17 1.01 -5.47
CA SER A 63 1.83 1.35 -6.74
C SER A 63 2.80 0.26 -7.13
N SER A 64 2.77 -0.17 -8.39
CA SER A 64 3.79 -1.05 -8.94
C SER A 64 5.12 -0.31 -9.11
N VAL A 65 6.24 -1.05 -9.19
CA VAL A 65 7.57 -0.50 -9.50
C VAL A 65 7.51 0.41 -10.73
N GLU A 66 6.81 0.00 -11.78
CA GLU A 66 6.67 0.77 -13.01
C GLU A 66 5.91 2.10 -12.80
N GLN A 67 4.84 2.10 -12.02
CA GLN A 67 4.09 3.32 -11.69
C GLN A 67 4.95 4.29 -10.87
N ILE A 68 5.70 3.78 -9.89
CA ILE A 68 6.62 4.58 -9.07
C ILE A 68 7.67 5.23 -9.97
N VAL A 69 8.31 4.44 -10.83
CA VAL A 69 9.33 4.93 -11.76
C VAL A 69 8.77 5.99 -12.70
N ASN A 70 7.57 5.78 -13.26
CA ASN A 70 6.93 6.76 -14.12
C ASN A 70 6.67 8.08 -13.38
N GLN A 71 6.12 8.01 -12.17
CA GLN A 71 5.84 9.19 -11.35
C GLN A 71 7.11 9.95 -10.94
N VAL A 72 8.20 9.23 -10.65
CA VAL A 72 9.50 9.87 -10.33
C VAL A 72 10.12 10.52 -11.56
N LEU A 73 9.91 9.98 -12.76
CA LEU A 73 10.40 10.57 -14.01
C LEU A 73 9.65 11.85 -14.41
N GLU A 74 8.44 12.10 -13.87
CA GLU A 74 7.69 13.35 -14.05
C GLU A 74 8.33 14.55 -13.30
N LEU A 75 9.27 14.30 -12.39
CA LEU A 75 10.02 15.37 -11.72
C LEU A 75 10.80 16.22 -12.73
N PRO A 76 11.11 17.49 -12.42
CA PRO A 76 11.88 18.35 -13.30
C PRO A 76 13.21 17.73 -13.73
N GLU A 77 13.68 18.05 -14.94
CA GLU A 77 15.01 17.63 -15.37
C GLU A 77 16.10 18.15 -14.41
N ARG A 78 17.16 17.36 -14.27
CA ARG A 78 18.31 17.61 -13.39
C ARG A 78 17.99 17.64 -11.90
N THR A 79 16.80 17.23 -11.49
CA THR A 79 16.47 17.01 -10.07
C THR A 79 17.39 15.94 -9.49
N ARG A 80 18.10 16.28 -8.41
CA ARG A 80 18.94 15.32 -7.69
C ARG A 80 18.05 14.58 -6.71
N MET A 81 18.14 13.26 -6.67
CA MET A 81 17.29 12.45 -5.79
C MET A 81 18.08 11.33 -5.13
N GLN A 82 17.61 10.88 -3.97
CA GLN A 82 18.08 9.69 -3.29
C GLN A 82 16.95 8.66 -3.23
N VAL A 83 17.26 7.42 -3.57
CA VAL A 83 16.35 6.29 -3.39
C VAL A 83 16.66 5.67 -2.05
N LEU A 84 15.69 5.68 -1.14
CA LEU A 84 15.83 5.26 0.24
C LEU A 84 14.94 4.06 0.54
N ALA A 85 15.47 3.07 1.26
CA ALA A 85 14.72 1.91 1.73
C ALA A 85 14.45 2.03 3.23
N PRO A 86 13.21 2.36 3.68
CA PRO A 86 12.88 2.58 5.09
C PRO A 86 12.72 1.26 5.87
N ILE A 87 13.84 0.70 6.29
CA ILE A 87 13.90 -0.59 7.01
C ILE A 87 13.35 -0.52 8.44
N ILE A 88 13.46 0.64 9.10
CA ILE A 88 12.88 0.87 10.43
C ILE A 88 12.09 2.17 10.42
N ARG A 89 10.84 2.09 10.86
CA ARG A 89 9.91 3.22 10.96
C ARG A 89 9.35 3.30 12.37
N ARG A 90 9.67 4.37 13.08
CA ARG A 90 9.17 4.71 14.42
C ARG A 90 9.28 3.57 15.44
N LYS A 91 10.38 2.80 15.42
CA LYS A 91 10.61 1.72 16.39
C LYS A 91 11.64 2.11 17.43
N LYS A 92 11.38 1.72 18.69
CA LYS A 92 12.34 1.89 19.79
C LYS A 92 13.45 0.85 19.72
N GLY A 93 14.68 1.24 20.06
CA GLY A 93 15.81 0.32 20.18
C GLY A 93 17.09 0.86 19.55
N GLN A 94 18.20 0.17 19.83
CA GLN A 94 19.52 0.57 19.31
C GLN A 94 19.79 0.07 17.88
N HIS A 95 19.07 -0.94 17.42
CA HIS A 95 19.13 -1.49 16.06
C HIS A 95 20.53 -1.93 15.57
N LYS A 96 21.47 -2.26 16.46
CA LYS A 96 22.86 -2.67 16.12
C LYS A 96 22.94 -3.81 15.08
N THR A 97 22.12 -4.85 15.25
CA THR A 97 22.06 -5.99 14.33
C THR A 97 21.65 -5.61 12.91
N ILE A 98 20.88 -4.52 12.77
CA ILE A 98 20.43 -4.02 11.48
C ILE A 98 21.61 -3.35 10.77
N PHE A 99 22.37 -2.49 11.45
CA PHE A 99 23.56 -1.85 10.85
C PHE A 99 24.61 -2.89 10.43
N GLU A 100 24.84 -3.93 11.23
CA GLU A 100 25.72 -5.04 10.85
C GLU A 100 25.24 -5.77 9.59
N LYS A 101 23.92 -5.99 9.46
CA LYS A 101 23.33 -6.62 8.28
C LYS A 101 23.48 -5.72 7.05
N VAL A 102 23.15 -4.43 7.17
CA VAL A 102 23.28 -3.45 6.09
C VAL A 102 24.73 -3.35 5.59
N GLN A 103 25.70 -3.40 6.50
CA GLN A 103 27.12 -3.39 6.14
C GLN A 103 27.53 -4.69 5.42
N LYS A 104 27.07 -5.86 5.88
CA LYS A 104 27.31 -7.15 5.21
C LYS A 104 26.69 -7.22 3.82
N ASP A 105 25.53 -6.60 3.65
CA ASP A 105 24.84 -6.50 2.36
C ASP A 105 25.52 -5.48 1.40
N GLY A 106 26.59 -4.80 1.86
CA GLY A 106 27.45 -3.96 1.04
C GLY A 106 27.01 -2.50 0.93
N TYR A 107 25.99 -2.07 1.67
CA TYR A 107 25.58 -0.68 1.69
C TYR A 107 26.52 0.16 2.55
N VAL A 108 26.88 1.34 2.05
CA VAL A 108 27.85 2.23 2.70
C VAL A 108 27.17 3.28 3.56
N ARG A 109 25.95 3.68 3.22
CA ARG A 109 25.30 4.85 3.82
C ARG A 109 23.87 4.56 4.26
N VAL A 110 23.51 5.15 5.38
CA VAL A 110 22.18 5.09 5.99
C VAL A 110 21.78 6.49 6.41
N ARG A 111 20.47 6.75 6.36
CA ARG A 111 19.85 7.89 7.01
C ARG A 111 19.26 7.40 8.33
N VAL A 112 19.55 8.12 9.41
CA VAL A 112 19.07 7.82 10.75
C VAL A 112 18.49 9.11 11.31
N ASP A 113 17.20 9.09 11.61
CA ASP A 113 16.45 10.25 12.13
C ASP A 113 16.60 11.54 11.30
N GLY A 114 16.83 11.40 9.99
CA GLY A 114 17.01 12.51 9.05
C GLY A 114 18.47 12.82 8.70
N ASP A 115 19.43 12.38 9.51
CA ASP A 115 20.86 12.61 9.28
C ASP A 115 21.52 11.45 8.53
N ILE A 116 22.37 11.75 7.55
CA ILE A 116 23.06 10.73 6.74
C ILE A 116 24.41 10.40 7.37
N TYR A 117 24.63 9.11 7.64
CA TYR A 117 25.87 8.56 8.18
C TYR A 117 26.44 7.51 7.23
N GLU A 118 27.76 7.31 7.30
CA GLU A 118 28.35 6.06 6.86
C GLU A 118 28.00 4.97 7.87
N VAL A 119 27.70 3.76 7.40
CA VAL A 119 27.18 2.66 8.26
C VAL A 119 28.16 2.33 9.40
N SER A 120 29.46 2.49 9.18
CA SER A 120 30.51 2.32 10.20
C SER A 120 30.61 3.43 11.22
N GLU A 121 30.06 4.62 10.92
CA GLU A 121 30.17 5.83 11.74
C GLU A 121 28.82 6.22 12.38
N VAL A 122 27.83 5.33 12.33
CA VAL A 122 26.53 5.57 12.96
C VAL A 122 26.70 5.67 14.48
N PRO A 123 26.24 6.76 15.12
CA PRO A 123 26.31 6.88 16.57
C PRO A 123 25.42 5.85 17.26
N GLU A 124 25.76 5.50 18.50
CA GLU A 124 24.94 4.55 19.27
C GLU A 124 23.57 5.15 19.60
N LEU A 125 22.51 4.50 19.10
CA LEU A 125 21.14 4.96 19.30
C LEU A 125 20.61 4.67 20.71
N GLU A 126 19.71 5.51 21.19
CA GLU A 126 19.09 5.38 22.50
C GLU A 126 17.99 4.33 22.51
N LYS A 127 18.07 3.34 23.40
CA LYS A 127 17.09 2.24 23.45
C LYS A 127 15.64 2.70 23.71
N SER A 128 15.45 3.81 24.42
CA SER A 128 14.14 4.34 24.81
C SER A 128 13.46 5.22 23.74
N LYS A 129 14.22 5.76 22.79
CA LYS A 129 13.72 6.67 21.75
C LYS A 129 13.26 5.89 20.53
N MET A 130 12.29 6.47 19.81
CA MET A 130 11.85 5.94 18.52
C MET A 130 12.79 6.47 17.45
N HIS A 131 13.23 5.58 16.57
CA HIS A 131 14.14 5.90 15.48
C HIS A 131 13.50 5.56 14.13
N ASN A 132 13.90 6.31 13.11
CA ASN A 132 13.71 5.96 11.70
C ASN A 132 15.08 5.67 11.08
N ILE A 133 15.18 4.58 10.32
CA ILE A 133 16.41 4.18 9.65
C ILE A 133 16.07 3.81 8.21
N GLU A 134 16.70 4.51 7.28
CA GLU A 134 16.59 4.27 5.84
C GLU A 134 17.96 3.94 5.24
N ILE A 135 18.03 2.91 4.39
CA ILE A 135 19.25 2.62 3.62
C ILE A 135 19.27 3.53 2.40
N VAL A 136 20.41 4.17 2.12
CA VAL A 136 20.60 4.92 0.88
C VAL A 136 20.99 3.92 -0.22
N VAL A 137 20.04 3.57 -1.08
CA VAL A 137 20.23 2.56 -2.13
C VAL A 137 20.97 3.14 -3.33
N ASP A 138 20.49 4.27 -3.86
CA ASP A 138 21.16 4.95 -4.96
C ASP A 138 20.96 6.48 -4.89
N ARG A 139 21.82 7.21 -5.59
CA ARG A 139 21.73 8.66 -5.79
C ARG A 139 21.73 8.94 -7.27
N LEU A 140 20.66 9.57 -7.71
CA LEU A 140 20.34 9.73 -9.11
C LEU A 140 20.13 11.21 -9.43
N ILE A 141 20.26 11.54 -10.70
CA ILE A 141 19.94 12.87 -11.22
C ILE A 141 18.97 12.65 -12.36
N ASN A 142 17.77 13.22 -12.30
CA ASN A 142 16.78 13.03 -13.35
C ASN A 142 17.33 13.53 -14.70
N LYS A 143 17.49 12.63 -15.65
CA LYS A 143 18.01 12.90 -16.99
C LYS A 143 17.52 11.82 -17.94
N GLU A 144 17.56 12.10 -19.23
CA GLU A 144 17.24 11.10 -20.25
C GLU A 144 18.10 9.83 -20.09
N GLY A 145 17.47 8.66 -20.28
CA GLY A 145 18.11 7.36 -20.18
C GLY A 145 18.31 6.81 -18.76
N ILE A 146 17.89 7.52 -17.69
CA ILE A 146 18.05 7.02 -16.31
C ILE A 146 17.07 5.92 -15.91
N ARG A 147 16.02 5.69 -16.72
CA ARG A 147 14.88 4.82 -16.39
C ARG A 147 15.29 3.44 -15.88
N SER A 148 16.18 2.73 -16.58
CA SER A 148 16.60 1.38 -16.19
C SER A 148 17.26 1.37 -14.82
N ARG A 149 18.19 2.30 -14.57
CA ARG A 149 18.89 2.40 -13.28
C ARG A 149 17.94 2.79 -12.14
N LEU A 150 17.01 3.70 -12.40
CA LEU A 150 15.98 4.08 -11.44
C LEU A 150 15.07 2.88 -11.11
N PHE A 151 14.67 2.11 -12.13
CA PHE A 151 13.89 0.88 -11.94
C PHE A 151 14.60 -0.11 -11.04
N ASP A 152 15.86 -0.45 -11.35
CA ASP A 152 16.66 -1.39 -10.55
C ASP A 152 16.83 -0.90 -9.09
N SER A 153 17.03 0.42 -8.91
CA SER A 153 17.19 1.02 -7.59
C SER A 153 15.91 1.01 -6.77
N VAL A 154 14.77 1.31 -7.40
CA VAL A 154 13.44 1.29 -6.77
C VAL A 154 13.07 -0.15 -6.40
N GLU A 155 13.28 -1.11 -7.31
CA GLU A 155 13.03 -2.52 -7.05
C GLU A 155 13.90 -3.03 -5.88
N ALA A 156 15.18 -2.69 -5.85
CA ALA A 156 16.07 -3.03 -4.75
C ALA A 156 15.58 -2.42 -3.42
N ALA A 157 15.18 -1.14 -3.42
CA ALA A 157 14.69 -0.47 -2.22
C ALA A 157 13.41 -1.12 -1.66
N LEU A 158 12.45 -1.42 -2.54
CA LEU A 158 11.20 -2.10 -2.18
C LEU A 158 11.47 -3.47 -1.57
N ARG A 159 12.40 -4.26 -2.14
CA ARG A 159 12.79 -5.57 -1.58
C ARG A 159 13.45 -5.46 -0.20
N LEU A 160 14.26 -4.43 0.04
CA LEU A 160 14.95 -4.24 1.32
C LEU A 160 14.00 -3.81 2.44
N ALA A 161 12.99 -3.01 2.11
CA ALA A 161 12.10 -2.37 3.08
C ALA A 161 10.66 -2.91 3.04
N ASP A 162 10.47 -4.15 2.58
CA ASP A 162 9.19 -4.88 2.60
C ASP A 162 8.06 -4.11 1.88
N GLY A 163 8.33 -3.71 0.64
CA GLY A 163 7.36 -3.04 -0.24
C GLY A 163 7.20 -1.54 0.03
N TYR A 164 8.19 -0.87 0.64
CA TYR A 164 8.19 0.58 0.83
C TYR A 164 9.46 1.23 0.26
N VAL A 165 9.32 2.43 -0.28
CA VAL A 165 10.45 3.22 -0.79
C VAL A 165 10.18 4.70 -0.58
N VAL A 166 11.23 5.45 -0.28
CA VAL A 166 11.19 6.92 -0.18
C VAL A 166 12.12 7.49 -1.23
N ILE A 167 11.60 8.46 -2.00
CA ILE A 167 12.38 9.23 -2.97
C ILE A 167 12.54 10.63 -2.38
N ASP A 168 13.75 10.95 -1.94
CA ASP A 168 14.09 12.28 -1.42
C ASP A 168 14.68 13.13 -2.56
N THR A 169 14.03 14.24 -2.90
CA THR A 169 14.45 15.15 -3.97
C THR A 169 15.48 16.20 -3.53
N MET A 170 16.04 16.09 -2.32
CA MET A 170 17.14 16.91 -1.78
C MET A 170 16.83 18.42 -1.71
N ASP A 171 15.58 18.81 -1.94
CA ASP A 171 15.01 20.16 -1.88
C ASP A 171 14.01 20.30 -0.71
N GLY A 172 13.96 19.29 0.17
CA GLY A 172 13.05 19.21 1.31
C GLY A 172 11.74 18.49 1.02
N ASN A 173 11.54 17.99 -0.21
CA ASN A 173 10.39 17.16 -0.55
C ASN A 173 10.76 15.67 -0.55
N GLU A 174 9.87 14.86 0.04
CA GLU A 174 9.98 13.40 0.04
C GLU A 174 8.71 12.78 -0.54
N LEU A 175 8.90 11.88 -1.50
CA LEU A 175 7.82 11.08 -2.08
C LEU A 175 7.86 9.68 -1.48
N LEU A 176 6.78 9.30 -0.80
CA LEU A 176 6.66 7.98 -0.18
C LEU A 176 5.79 7.08 -1.06
N PHE A 177 6.28 5.87 -1.32
CA PHE A 177 5.55 4.86 -2.09
C PHE A 177 5.45 3.54 -1.33
N SER A 178 4.39 2.78 -1.64
CA SER A 178 4.24 1.40 -1.18
C SER A 178 3.67 0.50 -2.27
N GLU A 179 4.14 -0.75 -2.31
CA GLU A 179 3.53 -1.83 -3.10
C GLU A 179 2.28 -2.41 -2.46
N HIS A 180 2.05 -2.10 -1.18
CA HIS A 180 0.90 -2.57 -0.43
C HIS A 180 -0.22 -1.52 -0.41
N TYR A 181 -1.45 -1.97 -0.21
CA TYR A 181 -2.57 -1.10 0.17
C TYR A 181 -2.42 -0.70 1.64
N SER A 182 -1.35 0.03 1.94
CA SER A 182 -1.05 0.51 3.28
C SER A 182 -0.61 1.97 3.24
N CYS A 183 -0.89 2.69 4.32
CA CYS A 183 -0.39 4.04 4.48
C CYS A 183 1.14 4.00 4.61
N PRO A 184 1.90 4.67 3.72
CA PRO A 184 3.35 4.59 3.75
C PRO A 184 3.97 5.30 4.96
N VAL A 185 3.24 6.24 5.58
CA VAL A 185 3.69 7.04 6.73
C VAL A 185 3.52 6.29 8.07
N CYS A 186 2.34 5.71 8.32
CA CYS A 186 2.05 5.08 9.62
C CYS A 186 1.91 3.55 9.58
N GLY A 187 2.00 2.94 8.38
CA GLY A 187 1.89 1.49 8.21
C GLY A 187 0.48 0.92 8.46
N PHE A 188 -0.56 1.76 8.46
CA PHE A 188 -1.95 1.30 8.57
C PHE A 188 -2.35 0.58 7.29
N THR A 189 -2.83 -0.66 7.42
CA THR A 189 -3.31 -1.53 6.33
C THR A 189 -4.82 -1.68 6.40
#